data_AF-A0A9W9ZPE3-F1
#
_entry.id   AF-A0A9W9ZPE3-F1
#
_cell.length_a   1.000
_cell.length_b   1.000
_cell.length_c   1.000
_cell.angle_alpha   90.00
_cell.angle_beta   90.00
_cell.angle_gamma   90.00
#
_symmetry.space_group_name_H-M   'P 1'
#
loop_
_entity.id
_entity.type
_entity.pdbx_description
1 polymer ?
#
loop_
_entity_poly.entity_id
_entity_poly.type
_entity_poly.pdbx_seq_one_letter_code
_entity_poly.pdbx_strand_id
1 'polypeptide(L)'
;MAMERIPVLADANIASVVSGPITYSPDVLAMLGPAFDVPNMWLAVGTGYGIIHGGGIGKYIADWMMDGEPPYDLTELDQGRYGQLDNKDYVMAKARESYGYNNQLGYPKLERPAGRPMRKMLSLSVLWTEVQKWDSMLAGSSQTGLFCRVMMEVTNQVFAGQTGLNQLDESMTWYLTKLVLLI
;
A
#
# COMPACT_ATOMS: atom_id res chain seq x y z
N MET A 1 -14.09 25.01 -11.77
CA MET A 1 -12.79 25.05 -11.04
C MET A 1 -11.63 25.73 -11.78
N ALA A 2 -11.26 25.39 -13.03
CA ALA A 2 -10.12 26.06 -13.71
C ALA A 2 -10.43 27.53 -14.09
N MET A 3 -11.57 27.77 -14.73
CA MET A 3 -12.02 29.13 -15.09
C MET A 3 -12.34 30.00 -13.86
N GLU A 4 -12.85 29.43 -12.77
CA GLU A 4 -13.04 30.16 -11.51
C GLU A 4 -11.71 30.65 -10.90
N ARG A 5 -10.65 29.84 -11.04
CA ARG A 5 -9.31 30.19 -10.54
C ARG A 5 -8.58 31.18 -11.45
N ILE A 6 -8.79 31.07 -12.77
CA ILE A 6 -8.17 31.92 -13.78
C ILE A 6 -9.29 32.45 -14.71
N PRO A 7 -9.95 33.58 -14.35
CA PRO A 7 -11.14 34.06 -15.05
C PRO A 7 -10.96 34.35 -16.53
N VAL A 8 -9.76 34.79 -16.95
CA VAL A 8 -9.45 35.07 -18.35
C VAL A 8 -9.56 33.84 -19.27
N LEU A 9 -9.55 32.62 -18.70
CA LEU A 9 -9.79 31.39 -19.48
C LEU A 9 -11.24 31.22 -19.90
N ALA A 10 -12.20 31.94 -19.30
CA ALA A 10 -13.62 31.85 -19.65
C ALA A 10 -13.91 32.41 -21.06
N ASP A 11 -13.12 33.39 -21.49
CA ASP A 11 -13.26 34.03 -22.81
C ASP A 11 -12.35 33.39 -23.88
N ALA A 12 -11.51 32.42 -23.49
CA ALA A 12 -10.56 31.76 -24.39
C ALA A 12 -11.17 30.53 -25.06
N ASN A 13 -10.73 30.24 -26.31
CA ASN A 13 -11.11 29.03 -27.04
C ASN A 13 -10.12 27.88 -26.78
N ILE A 14 -10.62 26.64 -26.81
CA ILE A 14 -9.79 25.43 -26.71
C ILE A 14 -9.11 25.20 -28.06
N ALA A 15 -7.78 25.33 -28.11
CA ALA A 15 -7.01 25.07 -29.33
C ALA A 15 -6.91 23.57 -29.65
N SER A 16 -6.68 22.73 -28.64
CA SER A 16 -6.53 21.28 -28.79
C SER A 16 -6.72 20.56 -27.46
N VAL A 17 -7.16 19.30 -27.50
CA VAL A 17 -7.20 18.40 -26.35
C VAL A 17 -6.30 17.21 -26.65
N VAL A 18 -5.33 16.95 -25.78
CA VAL A 18 -4.38 15.85 -25.94
C VAL A 18 -4.66 14.80 -24.88
N SER A 19 -5.01 13.58 -25.32
CA SER A 19 -5.13 12.41 -24.46
C SER A 19 -4.02 11.43 -24.84
N GLY A 20 -2.95 11.42 -24.06
CA GLY A 20 -1.77 10.60 -24.29
C GLY A 20 -1.66 9.43 -23.32
N PRO A 21 -1.07 8.29 -23.73
CA PRO A 21 -0.77 7.19 -22.82
C PRO A 21 0.39 7.54 -21.89
N ILE A 22 0.29 7.14 -20.63
CA ILE A 22 1.37 7.24 -19.64
C ILE A 22 1.49 5.87 -18.97
N THR A 23 2.73 5.38 -18.81
CA THR A 23 3.00 4.10 -18.16
C THR A 23 3.02 4.27 -16.64
N TYR A 24 2.01 3.73 -15.97
CA TYR A 24 1.90 3.76 -14.51
C TYR A 24 2.31 2.42 -13.91
N SER A 25 3.16 2.49 -12.89
CA SER A 25 3.31 1.43 -11.91
C SER A 25 2.22 1.56 -10.81
N PRO A 26 1.98 0.52 -9.98
CA PRO A 26 1.00 0.58 -8.90
C PRO A 26 1.15 1.77 -7.94
N ASP A 27 2.38 2.26 -7.74
CA ASP A 27 2.72 3.38 -6.84
C ASP A 27 3.15 4.66 -7.57
N VAL A 28 3.04 4.71 -8.91
CA VAL A 28 3.49 5.81 -9.81
C VAL A 28 5.01 5.93 -9.99
N LEU A 29 5.80 5.30 -9.12
CA LEU A 29 7.25 5.41 -9.14
C LEU A 29 7.86 4.51 -10.21
N ALA A 30 9.03 4.91 -10.71
CA ALA A 30 9.75 4.15 -11.73
C ALA A 30 10.21 2.77 -11.21
N MET A 31 10.48 1.84 -12.13
CA MET A 31 11.18 0.59 -11.85
C MET A 31 12.55 0.66 -12.52
N LEU A 32 13.59 0.70 -11.69
CA LEU A 32 14.98 0.87 -12.10
C LEU A 32 15.83 -0.32 -11.65
N GLY A 33 16.87 -0.63 -12.42
CA GLY A 33 17.93 -1.55 -12.01
C GLY A 33 17.98 -2.87 -12.79
N PRO A 34 18.78 -3.84 -12.34
CA PRO A 34 19.02 -5.11 -13.03
C PRO A 34 17.81 -6.03 -12.97
N ALA A 35 17.35 -6.50 -14.12
CA ALA A 35 16.15 -7.31 -14.25
C ALA A 35 16.21 -8.59 -13.41
N PHE A 36 15.10 -8.88 -12.71
CA PHE A 36 14.99 -10.14 -11.96
C PHE A 36 15.08 -11.34 -12.91
N ASP A 37 15.91 -12.33 -12.55
CA ASP A 37 16.14 -13.58 -13.30
C ASP A 37 16.66 -13.44 -14.75
N VAL A 38 17.08 -12.25 -15.20
CA VAL A 38 17.65 -12.07 -16.54
C VAL A 38 19.02 -11.38 -16.45
N PRO A 39 20.13 -12.15 -16.59
CA PRO A 39 21.47 -11.59 -16.51
C PRO A 39 21.70 -10.50 -17.56
N ASN A 40 22.36 -9.40 -17.15
CA ASN A 40 22.73 -8.27 -18.01
C ASN A 40 21.55 -7.53 -18.67
N MET A 41 20.31 -7.76 -18.26
CA MET A 41 19.17 -6.95 -18.65
C MET A 41 18.90 -5.88 -17.58
N TRP A 42 18.64 -4.65 -18.01
CA TRP A 42 18.38 -3.52 -17.13
C TRP A 42 17.05 -2.88 -17.46
N LEU A 43 16.34 -2.44 -16.42
CA LEU A 43 15.04 -1.80 -16.54
C LEU A 43 15.11 -0.32 -16.15
N ALA A 44 14.37 0.48 -16.91
CA ALA A 44 14.13 1.90 -16.66
C ALA A 44 12.72 2.25 -17.14
N VAL A 45 11.70 1.68 -16.49
CA VAL A 45 10.32 1.65 -17.00
C VAL A 45 9.31 2.15 -15.97
N GLY A 46 8.05 2.39 -16.40
CA GLY A 46 6.95 2.78 -15.50
C GLY A 46 7.08 4.19 -14.95
N THR A 47 7.67 5.11 -15.71
CA THR A 47 7.88 6.49 -15.27
C THR A 47 6.64 7.34 -15.52
N GLY A 48 5.83 7.59 -14.48
CA GLY A 48 4.72 8.55 -14.59
C GLY A 48 5.18 9.97 -14.93
N TYR A 49 6.41 10.31 -14.53
CA TYR A 49 7.03 11.63 -14.65
C TYR A 49 8.35 11.58 -15.43
N GLY A 50 8.36 10.90 -16.58
CA GLY A 50 9.58 10.60 -17.33
C GLY A 50 10.39 11.81 -17.78
N ILE A 51 9.76 12.94 -18.13
CA ILE A 51 10.47 14.13 -18.61
C ILE A 51 11.34 14.75 -17.49
N ILE A 52 10.79 14.89 -16.29
CA ILE A 52 11.51 15.47 -15.15
C ILE A 52 12.53 14.49 -14.56
N HIS A 53 12.24 13.19 -14.56
CA HIS A 53 13.15 12.18 -13.99
C HIS A 53 14.20 11.64 -14.96
N GLY A 54 14.01 11.80 -16.28
CA GLY A 54 14.81 11.12 -17.30
C GLY A 54 16.32 11.35 -17.18
N GLY A 55 16.74 12.60 -16.93
CA GLY A 55 18.16 12.92 -16.75
C GLY A 55 18.77 12.25 -15.52
N GLY A 56 18.05 12.25 -14.40
CA GLY A 56 18.51 11.62 -13.16
C GLY A 56 18.55 10.10 -13.24
N ILE A 57 17.51 9.49 -13.82
CA ILE A 57 17.44 8.04 -14.06
C ILE A 57 18.60 7.59 -14.96
N GLY A 58 18.86 8.33 -16.03
CA GLY A 58 19.96 8.02 -16.96
C GLY A 58 21.31 8.00 -16.27
N LYS A 59 21.63 9.03 -15.47
CA LYS A 59 22.87 9.07 -14.70
C LYS A 59 22.93 7.93 -13.66
N TYR A 60 21.86 7.74 -12.89
CA TYR A 60 21.81 6.72 -11.84
C TYR A 60 22.10 5.32 -12.38
N ILE A 61 21.48 4.95 -13.49
CA ILE A 61 21.69 3.64 -14.12
C ILE A 61 23.08 3.54 -14.74
N ALA A 62 23.58 4.60 -15.37
CA ALA A 62 24.92 4.60 -15.96
C ALA A 62 26.00 4.41 -14.90
N ASP A 63 25.93 5.13 -13.79
CA ASP A 63 26.86 4.99 -12.67
C ASP A 63 26.78 3.56 -12.09
N TRP A 64 25.57 3.02 -11.89
CA TRP A 64 25.39 1.64 -11.39
C TRP A 64 25.95 0.58 -12.35
N MET A 65 25.78 0.75 -13.65
CA MET A 65 26.35 -0.15 -14.66
C MET A 65 27.88 -0.14 -14.67
N MET A 66 28.50 1.02 -14.42
CA MET A 66 29.94 1.20 -14.46
C MET A 66 30.64 0.72 -13.19
N ASP A 67 30.08 1.08 -12.03
CA ASP A 67 30.70 0.84 -10.72
C ASP A 67 30.23 -0.48 -10.08
N GLY A 68 29.16 -1.09 -10.61
CA GLY A 68 28.61 -2.36 -10.14
C GLY A 68 27.71 -2.25 -8.91
N GLU A 69 27.58 -1.07 -8.33
CA GLU A 69 26.71 -0.76 -7.19
C GLU A 69 25.93 0.54 -7.41
N PRO A 70 24.73 0.71 -6.82
CA PRO A 70 23.96 1.93 -6.99
C PRO A 70 24.68 3.11 -6.30
N PRO A 71 24.79 4.29 -6.95
CA PRO A 71 25.55 5.42 -6.41
C PRO A 71 24.92 6.06 -5.15
N TYR A 72 23.63 5.83 -4.91
CA TYR A 72 22.88 6.26 -3.73
C TYR A 72 21.61 5.42 -3.57
N ASP A 73 20.96 5.48 -2.40
CA ASP A 73 19.76 4.69 -2.11
C ASP A 73 18.55 5.20 -2.90
N LEU A 74 17.99 4.31 -3.74
CA LEU A 74 16.71 4.46 -4.41
C LEU A 74 15.93 3.13 -4.36
N THR A 75 15.92 2.50 -3.19
CA THR A 75 15.20 1.24 -2.95
C THR A 75 13.70 1.33 -3.22
N GLU A 76 13.10 2.52 -3.15
CA GLU A 76 11.71 2.76 -3.55
C GLU A 76 11.48 2.63 -5.06
N LEU A 77 12.53 2.75 -5.86
CA LEU A 77 12.50 2.58 -7.32
C LEU A 77 12.94 1.18 -7.76
N ASP A 78 13.37 0.33 -6.82
CA ASP A 78 13.77 -1.04 -7.12
C ASP A 78 12.61 -1.84 -7.73
N GLN A 79 12.90 -2.62 -8.76
CA GLN A 79 11.89 -3.43 -9.43
C GLN A 79 11.40 -4.61 -8.58
N GLY A 80 12.25 -5.12 -7.67
CA GLY A 80 11.93 -6.23 -6.77
C GLY A 80 10.88 -5.88 -5.72
N ARG A 81 10.57 -4.60 -5.52
CA ARG A 81 9.58 -4.13 -4.53
C ARG A 81 8.18 -4.68 -4.72
N TYR A 82 7.81 -5.08 -5.95
CA TYR A 82 6.51 -5.66 -6.24
C TYR A 82 6.43 -7.16 -5.93
N GLY A 83 7.55 -7.85 -5.74
CA GLY A 83 7.57 -9.28 -5.43
C GLY A 83 6.67 -10.11 -6.37
N GLN A 84 5.93 -11.07 -5.80
CA GLN A 84 4.97 -11.91 -6.53
C GLN A 84 3.60 -11.23 -6.76
N LEU A 85 3.55 -9.89 -6.86
CA LEU A 85 2.33 -9.18 -7.26
C LEU A 85 2.17 -9.25 -8.79
N ASP A 86 1.98 -10.46 -9.31
CA ASP A 86 1.78 -10.76 -10.73
C ASP A 86 0.32 -10.58 -11.20
N ASN A 87 -0.53 -9.98 -10.36
CA ASN A 87 -1.94 -9.80 -10.65
C ASN A 87 -2.20 -8.51 -11.43
N LYS A 88 -2.59 -8.65 -12.70
CA LYS A 88 -3.00 -7.53 -13.57
C LYS A 88 -4.13 -6.68 -12.98
N ASP A 89 -5.10 -7.29 -12.31
CA ASP A 89 -6.24 -6.57 -11.72
C ASP A 89 -5.79 -5.65 -10.59
N TYR A 90 -4.76 -6.06 -9.84
CA TYR A 90 -4.15 -5.21 -8.82
C TYR A 90 -3.45 -4.02 -9.42
N VAL A 91 -2.60 -4.26 -10.43
CA VAL A 91 -1.87 -3.19 -11.12
C VAL A 91 -2.87 -2.18 -11.68
N MET A 92 -3.94 -2.64 -12.32
CA MET A 92 -4.99 -1.76 -12.85
C MET A 92 -5.73 -0.98 -11.76
N ALA A 93 -6.15 -1.65 -10.68
CA ALA A 93 -6.86 -1.01 -9.58
C ALA A 93 -5.99 0.05 -8.88
N LYS A 94 -4.73 -0.28 -8.61
CA LYS A 94 -3.75 0.62 -7.97
C LYS A 94 -3.34 1.77 -8.87
N ALA A 95 -3.11 1.53 -10.16
CA ALA A 95 -2.78 2.60 -11.11
C ALA A 95 -3.91 3.63 -11.19
N ARG A 96 -5.17 3.18 -11.22
CA ARG A 96 -6.35 4.07 -11.21
C ARG A 96 -6.44 4.90 -9.93
N GLU A 97 -6.26 4.27 -8.77
CA GLU A 97 -6.26 4.96 -7.48
C GLU A 97 -5.13 5.99 -7.41
N SER A 98 -3.92 5.59 -7.80
CA SER A 98 -2.75 6.45 -7.79
C SER A 98 -2.88 7.65 -8.74
N TYR A 99 -3.50 7.46 -9.92
CA TYR A 99 -3.84 8.57 -10.82
C TYR A 99 -4.86 9.54 -10.19
N GLY A 100 -5.91 9.01 -9.56
CA GLY A 100 -6.91 9.84 -8.86
C GLY A 100 -6.33 10.61 -7.67
N TYR A 101 -5.31 10.05 -7.02
CA TYR A 101 -4.69 10.59 -5.81
C TYR A 101 -3.55 11.58 -6.12
N ASN A 102 -3.31 11.92 -7.39
CA ASN A 102 -2.17 12.73 -7.81
C ASN A 102 -2.06 14.09 -7.10
N ASN A 103 -3.20 14.73 -6.83
CA ASN A 103 -3.27 16.04 -6.20
C ASN A 103 -3.97 16.01 -4.83
N GLN A 104 -4.12 14.81 -4.25
CA GLN A 104 -4.70 14.66 -2.91
C GLN A 104 -3.67 15.01 -1.83
N LEU A 105 -4.15 15.48 -0.68
CA LEU A 105 -3.26 15.71 0.46
C LEU A 105 -2.68 14.39 0.97
N GLY A 106 -1.35 14.29 1.00
CA GLY A 106 -0.64 13.17 1.59
C GLY A 106 -0.51 13.33 3.10
N TYR A 107 -0.92 12.31 3.85
CA TYR A 107 -0.70 12.24 5.29
C TYR A 107 0.31 11.13 5.61
N PRO A 108 1.13 11.28 6.67
CA PRO A 108 1.90 10.16 7.19
C PRO A 108 0.97 8.98 7.48
N LYS A 109 1.39 7.77 7.09
CA LYS A 109 0.59 6.53 7.26
C LYS A 109 -0.74 6.53 6.50
N LEU A 110 -0.81 7.24 5.37
CA LEU A 110 -1.97 7.20 4.49
C LEU A 110 -2.22 5.76 3.99
N GLU A 111 -3.41 5.26 4.28
CA GLU A 111 -3.85 3.96 3.79
C GLU A 111 -4.57 4.09 2.45
N ARG A 112 -4.36 3.10 1.58
CA ARG A 112 -4.92 3.04 0.23
C ARG A 112 -5.72 1.75 0.05
N PRO A 113 -7.06 1.81 -0.09
CA PRO A 113 -7.92 0.63 -0.08
C PRO A 113 -7.89 -0.17 -1.39
N ALA A 114 -7.55 0.44 -2.53
CA ALA A 114 -7.63 -0.27 -3.81
C ALA A 114 -6.71 -1.50 -3.85
N GLY A 115 -7.22 -2.62 -4.35
CA GLY A 115 -6.49 -3.88 -4.44
C GLY A 115 -6.26 -4.60 -3.11
N ARG A 116 -6.93 -4.21 -2.01
CA ARG A 116 -6.88 -4.93 -0.73
C ARG A 116 -8.16 -5.76 -0.49
N PRO A 117 -8.07 -6.93 0.18
CA PRO A 117 -6.87 -7.60 0.68
C PRO A 117 -6.16 -8.45 -0.40
N MET A 118 -4.84 -8.30 -0.51
CA MET A 118 -4.05 -8.96 -1.56
C MET A 118 -3.43 -10.29 -1.11
N ARG A 119 -3.09 -10.41 0.18
CA ARG A 119 -2.57 -11.64 0.80
C ARG A 119 -3.50 -12.04 1.95
N LYS A 120 -4.34 -13.05 1.73
CA LYS A 120 -5.10 -13.68 2.82
C LYS A 120 -4.13 -14.58 3.58
N MET A 121 -3.59 -14.10 4.70
CA MET A 121 -3.03 -15.01 5.68
C MET A 121 -4.20 -15.81 6.25
N LEU A 122 -4.13 -17.15 6.23
CA LEU A 122 -5.23 -18.06 6.58
C LEU A 122 -5.87 -17.72 7.95
N SER A 123 -5.05 -17.25 8.90
CA SER A 123 -5.45 -16.80 10.23
C SER A 123 -6.29 -15.50 10.23
N LEU A 124 -5.94 -14.50 9.41
CA LEU A 124 -6.62 -13.21 9.41
C LEU A 124 -8.02 -13.28 8.82
N SER A 125 -8.30 -14.17 7.87
CA SER A 125 -9.66 -14.37 7.36
C SER A 125 -10.59 -14.99 8.39
N VAL A 126 -10.10 -15.91 9.23
CA VAL A 126 -10.89 -16.51 10.31
C VAL A 126 -11.15 -15.45 11.39
N LEU A 127 -10.12 -14.71 11.80
CA LEU A 127 -10.26 -13.62 12.76
C LEU A 127 -11.21 -12.52 12.27
N TRP A 128 -11.12 -12.09 11.01
CA TRP A 128 -12.05 -11.10 10.47
C TRP A 128 -13.49 -11.62 10.38
N THR A 129 -13.68 -12.89 10.00
CA THR A 129 -15.03 -13.47 9.94
C THR A 129 -15.64 -13.54 11.34
N GLU A 130 -14.86 -13.88 12.36
CA GLU A 130 -15.31 -13.87 13.75
C GLU A 130 -15.56 -12.43 14.23
N VAL A 131 -14.66 -11.49 14.00
CA VAL A 131 -14.86 -10.08 14.38
C VAL A 131 -16.12 -9.50 13.73
N GLN A 132 -16.40 -9.78 12.46
CA GLN A 132 -17.63 -9.35 11.79
C GLN A 132 -18.90 -10.00 12.37
N LYS A 133 -18.83 -11.28 12.75
CA LYS A 133 -19.94 -11.95 13.46
C LYS A 133 -20.23 -11.26 14.78
N TRP A 134 -19.20 -10.94 15.56
CA TRP A 134 -19.35 -10.24 16.84
C TRP A 134 -19.88 -8.81 16.69
N ASP A 135 -19.45 -8.08 15.66
CA ASP A 135 -19.95 -6.73 15.36
C ASP A 135 -21.45 -6.74 15.01
N SER A 136 -21.90 -7.77 14.28
CA SER A 136 -23.33 -7.98 13.99
C SER A 136 -24.17 -8.36 15.23
N MET A 137 -23.55 -9.00 16.23
CA MET A 137 -24.20 -9.37 17.49
C MET A 137 -24.26 -8.21 18.51
N LEU A 138 -23.35 -7.23 18.41
CA LEU A 138 -23.21 -6.13 19.36
C LEU A 138 -23.74 -4.78 18.83
N ALA A 139 -24.33 -4.77 17.63
CA ALA A 139 -24.98 -3.61 17.01
C ALA A 139 -26.14 -3.10 17.91
N GLY A 140 -25.81 -2.21 18.85
CA GLY A 140 -26.77 -1.59 19.77
C GLY A 140 -26.24 -1.16 21.13
N SER A 141 -25.00 -1.52 21.52
CA SER A 141 -24.45 -1.11 22.82
C SER A 141 -23.19 -0.25 22.69
N SER A 142 -23.09 0.77 23.55
CA SER A 142 -22.00 1.77 23.61
C SER A 142 -20.63 1.20 23.98
N GLN A 143 -20.49 -0.12 24.11
CA GLN A 143 -19.24 -0.81 24.46
C GLN A 143 -18.45 -1.34 23.24
N THR A 144 -18.99 -1.20 22.02
CA THR A 144 -18.39 -1.69 20.77
C THR A 144 -16.95 -1.17 20.54
N GLY A 145 -16.66 0.08 20.90
CA GLY A 145 -15.34 0.68 20.69
C GLY A 145 -14.25 0.24 21.68
N LEU A 146 -14.63 -0.11 22.92
CA LEU A 146 -13.66 -0.50 23.96
C LEU A 146 -13.25 -1.96 23.81
N PHE A 147 -14.20 -2.84 23.47
CA PHE A 147 -13.95 -4.27 23.29
C PHE A 147 -13.03 -4.56 22.09
N CYS A 148 -13.24 -3.90 20.95
CA CYS A 148 -12.36 -4.06 19.78
C CYS A 148 -10.92 -3.56 20.05
N ARG A 149 -10.77 -2.49 20.84
CA ARG A 149 -9.45 -2.00 21.27
C ARG A 149 -8.75 -2.98 22.19
N VAL A 150 -9.43 -3.52 23.19
CA VAL A 150 -8.84 -4.50 24.13
C VAL A 150 -8.45 -5.79 23.39
N MET A 151 -9.28 -6.28 22.47
CA MET A 151 -8.94 -7.47 21.68
C MET A 151 -7.74 -7.25 20.75
N MET A 152 -7.62 -6.09 20.11
CA MET A 152 -6.43 -5.75 19.32
C MET A 152 -5.17 -5.59 20.19
N GLU A 153 -5.30 -5.02 21.39
CA GLU A 153 -4.20 -4.87 22.36
C GLU A 153 -3.70 -6.24 22.85
N VAL A 154 -4.63 -7.13 23.25
CA VAL A 154 -4.33 -8.49 23.72
C VAL A 154 -3.73 -9.33 22.58
N THR A 155 -4.25 -9.20 21.36
CA THR A 155 -3.71 -9.90 20.19
C THR A 155 -2.29 -9.42 19.88
N ASN A 156 -2.03 -8.10 19.94
CA ASN A 156 -0.67 -7.56 19.78
C ASN A 156 0.30 -8.00 20.89
N GLN A 157 -0.15 -8.08 22.14
CA GLN A 157 0.69 -8.53 23.25
C GLN A 157 1.03 -10.03 23.16
N VAL A 158 0.10 -10.85 22.69
CA VAL A 158 0.34 -12.29 22.43
C VAL A 158 1.31 -12.49 21.26
N PHE A 159 1.19 -11.73 20.16
CA PHE A 159 2.12 -11.80 19.03
C PHE A 159 3.50 -11.18 19.32
N ALA A 160 3.60 -10.26 20.29
CA ALA A 160 4.87 -9.68 20.73
C ALA A 160 5.66 -10.57 21.70
N GLY A 161 5.17 -11.78 22.04
CA GLY A 161 5.86 -12.73 22.91
C GLY A 161 5.98 -12.27 24.37
N GLN A 162 5.20 -11.27 24.80
CA GLN A 162 5.18 -10.76 26.17
C GLN A 162 3.96 -11.30 26.91
N THR A 163 4.04 -12.51 27.44
CA THR A 163 3.04 -13.00 28.41
C THR A 163 3.65 -13.14 29.79
N GLY A 164 3.22 -12.25 30.69
CA GLY A 164 3.04 -12.58 32.10
C GLY A 164 1.54 -12.77 32.34
N LEU A 165 1.03 -14.00 32.22
CA LEU A 165 -0.40 -14.37 32.37
C LEU A 165 -0.96 -14.22 33.80
N ASN A 166 -0.26 -13.52 34.70
CA ASN A 166 -0.57 -13.52 36.14
C ASN A 166 -1.39 -12.29 36.62
N GLN A 167 -1.92 -11.47 35.70
CA GLN A 167 -2.70 -10.27 36.07
C GLN A 167 -4.11 -10.19 35.47
N LEU A 168 -4.60 -11.26 34.84
CA LEU A 168 -5.95 -11.29 34.27
C LEU A 168 -6.92 -11.96 35.25
N ASP A 169 -7.99 -11.25 35.58
CA ASP A 169 -9.15 -11.72 36.36
C ASP A 169 -9.65 -13.09 35.84
N GLU A 170 -10.08 -13.97 36.75
CA GLU A 170 -10.53 -15.35 36.47
C GLU A 170 -11.60 -15.42 35.37
N SER A 171 -12.37 -14.34 35.19
CA SER A 171 -13.34 -14.20 34.11
C SER A 171 -12.71 -14.16 32.70
N MET A 172 -11.54 -13.55 32.52
CA MET A 172 -10.83 -13.46 31.24
C MET A 172 -10.04 -14.73 30.91
N THR A 173 -9.55 -15.45 31.93
CA THR A 173 -8.85 -16.73 31.76
C THR A 173 -9.76 -17.77 31.09
N TRP A 174 -11.06 -17.74 31.40
CA TRP A 174 -12.04 -18.63 30.78
C TRP A 174 -12.21 -18.38 29.27
N TYR A 175 -12.20 -17.10 28.85
CA TYR A 175 -12.31 -16.72 27.43
C TYR A 175 -11.05 -17.04 26.63
N LEU A 176 -9.86 -16.81 27.21
CA LEU A 176 -8.59 -17.17 26.58
C LEU A 176 -8.39 -18.68 26.46
N THR A 177 -8.85 -19.46 27.46
CA THR A 177 -8.79 -20.93 27.41
C THR A 177 -9.62 -21.48 26.25
N LYS A 178 -10.78 -20.90 25.94
CA LYS A 178 -11.56 -21.26 24.75
C LYS A 178 -10.90 -20.84 23.44
N LEU A 179 -10.12 -19.76 23.43
CA LEU A 179 -9.41 -19.28 22.25
C LEU A 179 -8.20 -20.18 21.91
N VAL A 180 -7.48 -20.67 22.92
CA VAL A 180 -6.33 -21.58 22.74
C VAL A 180 -6.77 -23.00 22.37
N LEU A 181 -7.95 -23.46 22.83
CA LEU A 181 -8.51 -24.76 22.44
C LEU A 181 -9.07 -24.82 21.00
N LEU A 182 -9.05 -23.69 20.27
CA LEU A 182 -9.52 -23.58 18.88
C LEU A 182 -8.37 -23.36 17.86
N ILE A 183 -7.12 -23.51 18.31
CA ILE A 183 -5.91 -23.63 17.48
C ILE A 183 -5.42 -25.07 17.54
#